data_AF-A0A9D1Q0C9-F1
#
_entry.id   AF-A0A9D1Q0C9-F1
#
_cell.length_a   1.000
_cell.length_b   1.000
_cell.length_c   1.000
_cell.angle_alpha   90.00
_cell.angle_beta   90.00
_cell.angle_gamma   90.00
#
_symmetry.space_group_name_H-M   'P 1'
#
loop_
_entity.id
_entity.type
_entity.pdbx_description
1 polymer ?
#
loop_
_entity_poly.entity_id
_entity_poly.type
_entity_poly.pdbx_seq_one_letter_code
_entity_poly.pdbx_strand_id
1 'polypeptide(L)'
;MDTGTISVLGTGSLWYIVGAIIVFFMQCGFAMLETGLTRAKNAGNIIMKNMMDFCIGTVMFMLIGYSLMGIGDAAANGFIGRPMTIFTMSGDSFAQFFFNLVFCATAATIVSGALAERTRFSAYCVYSAVISLVVYPVEAGWVWGSEGWLAKWGFIDFAGSGVIHAVGGLCALIGAAILGPRIGKYTRDENGRVTKVNAIPGHNLTIAALGVFILWFCWYGFNGAAATSIEQLARISVNTTIAPSVATCVTMIFTWVLNKKPDVSMCLNASLAGLVAVTASCHIIDFWAAAVIGVVSGFLIVGACNFVDMKLHVDDPVGAVGVHFAHGVWGIIAVGLFAVPELAGNDGGLFYGSGVLLGKQIVGELAVLAWTGALITLTYLAIKYLPRAVGALKEGNGLRCSAEHEIAGLDISEHGLATAYADFLPSAPSYGTTGEHVDLKGITPVPVGGVSGEKYTKITVICNQDRLPVLRDTMAEIGVQGMTVTPVMGCGVQKGHTAQYRGVKSAVNLMPKVQVDIVVSVVDPGLVVAAAQKALNTGNVGDGKIFVSGVEDVMRVRTGERGVAALDNEAKG
;
A
#
# COMPACT_ATOMS: atom_id res chain seq x y z
N MET A 1 -7.76 17.50 45.31
CA MET A 1 -7.50 16.05 45.23
C MET A 1 -6.00 15.88 45.31
N ASP A 2 -5.56 15.01 46.23
CA ASP A 2 -4.17 14.80 46.63
C ASP A 2 -3.22 14.59 45.44
N THR A 3 -2.16 15.40 45.38
CA THR A 3 -1.04 15.32 44.41
C THR A 3 0.06 14.35 44.88
N GLY A 4 -0.30 13.34 45.66
CA GLY A 4 0.65 12.52 46.41
C GLY A 4 0.58 11.03 46.08
N THR A 5 0.84 10.62 44.83
CA THR A 5 1.28 9.23 44.49
C THR A 5 1.70 9.04 43.02
N ILE A 6 2.68 9.81 42.52
CA ILE A 6 3.40 9.43 41.29
C ILE A 6 4.90 9.70 41.51
N SER A 7 5.55 8.91 42.36
CA SER A 7 7.00 9.00 42.57
C SER A 7 7.71 7.64 42.49
N VAL A 8 7.12 6.65 41.81
CA VAL A 8 7.68 5.27 41.73
C VAL A 8 8.14 4.87 40.32
N LEU A 9 8.01 5.74 39.32
CA LEU A 9 8.60 5.55 37.99
C LEU A 9 9.20 6.88 37.55
N GLY A 10 10.48 6.93 37.19
CA GLY A 10 11.12 8.14 36.65
C GLY A 10 10.27 8.71 35.51
N THR A 11 9.71 9.90 35.71
CA THR A 11 8.63 10.47 34.89
C THR A 11 9.01 10.66 33.42
N GLY A 12 10.30 10.83 33.12
CA GLY A 12 10.82 10.91 31.76
C GLY A 12 10.73 9.58 31.00
N SER A 13 11.27 8.49 31.55
CA SER A 13 11.35 7.20 30.85
C SER A 13 9.97 6.59 30.56
N LEU A 14 9.00 6.75 31.47
CA LEU A 14 7.63 6.31 31.22
C LEU A 14 7.00 7.08 30.05
N TRP A 15 7.20 8.41 29.99
CA TRP A 15 6.68 9.24 28.91
C TRP A 15 7.27 8.86 27.55
N TYR A 16 8.60 8.67 27.47
CA TYR A 16 9.27 8.17 26.27
C TYR A 16 8.71 6.83 25.79
N ILE A 17 8.47 5.89 26.72
CA ILE A 17 7.95 4.55 26.37
C ILE A 17 6.51 4.63 25.88
N VAL A 18 5.63 5.40 26.55
CA VAL A 18 4.23 5.58 26.10
C VAL A 18 4.20 6.21 24.72
N GLY A 19 5.00 7.26 24.51
CA GLY A 19 5.19 7.87 23.20
C GLY A 19 5.66 6.87 22.14
N ALA A 20 6.67 6.07 22.45
CA ALA A 20 7.20 5.05 21.55
C ALA A 20 6.18 3.95 21.20
N ILE A 21 5.33 3.52 22.15
CA ILE A 21 4.24 2.55 21.89
C ILE A 21 3.22 3.16 20.90
N ILE A 22 2.88 4.43 21.09
CA ILE A 22 1.98 5.15 20.18
C ILE A 22 2.61 5.26 18.78
N VAL A 23 3.90 5.59 18.69
CA VAL A 23 4.64 5.66 17.41
C VAL A 23 4.75 4.29 16.74
N PHE A 24 4.97 3.20 17.49
CA PHE A 24 4.93 1.86 16.94
C PHE A 24 3.60 1.57 16.22
N PHE A 25 2.49 2.06 16.75
CA PHE A 25 1.18 1.89 16.12
C PHE A 25 1.04 2.64 14.77
N MET A 26 1.95 3.57 14.43
CA MET A 26 2.04 4.13 13.07
C MET A 26 2.26 3.07 12.01
N GLN A 27 2.91 1.94 12.32
CA GLN A 27 3.10 0.84 11.37
C GLN A 27 1.76 0.27 10.88
N CYS A 28 0.75 0.23 11.76
CA CYS A 28 -0.61 -0.11 11.35
C CYS A 28 -1.20 0.96 10.42
N GLY A 29 -0.97 2.24 10.74
CA GLY A 29 -1.39 3.37 9.92
C GLY A 29 -0.83 3.33 8.49
N PHE A 30 0.49 3.14 8.34
CA PHE A 30 1.15 2.98 7.04
C PHE A 30 0.62 1.76 6.30
N ALA A 31 0.52 0.60 6.95
CA ALA A 31 0.00 -0.60 6.32
C ALA A 31 -1.41 -0.38 5.75
N MET A 32 -2.33 0.23 6.52
CA MET A 32 -3.69 0.50 6.06
C MET A 32 -3.74 1.56 4.94
N LEU A 33 -2.96 2.63 5.07
CA LEU A 33 -2.85 3.69 4.07
C LEU A 33 -2.40 3.13 2.71
N GLU A 34 -1.27 2.43 2.72
CA GLU A 34 -0.63 1.94 1.51
C GLU A 34 -1.42 0.80 0.87
N THR A 35 -1.98 -0.11 1.67
CA THR A 35 -2.87 -1.14 1.15
C THR A 35 -4.05 -0.49 0.43
N GLY A 36 -4.69 0.53 1.04
CA GLY A 36 -5.85 1.19 0.43
C GLY A 36 -5.53 1.94 -0.87
N LEU A 37 -4.34 2.54 -0.96
CA LEU A 37 -3.88 3.32 -2.12
C LEU A 37 -3.22 2.47 -3.23
N THR A 38 -3.06 1.17 -3.03
CA THR A 38 -2.54 0.24 -4.03
C THR A 38 -3.64 -0.67 -4.59
N ARG A 39 -3.36 -1.46 -5.62
CA ARG A 39 -4.30 -2.43 -6.21
C ARG A 39 -4.42 -3.67 -5.33
N ALA A 40 -5.65 -4.19 -5.18
CA ALA A 40 -5.99 -5.31 -4.30
C ALA A 40 -5.10 -6.55 -4.45
N LYS A 41 -4.61 -6.85 -5.66
CA LYS A 41 -3.71 -7.99 -5.97
C LYS A 41 -2.30 -7.91 -5.34
N ASN A 42 -2.00 -6.82 -4.63
CA ASN A 42 -0.72 -6.57 -3.94
C ASN A 42 -0.91 -6.26 -2.45
N ALA A 43 -2.13 -6.41 -1.91
CA ALA A 43 -2.45 -6.00 -0.55
C ALA A 43 -1.62 -6.79 0.48
N GLY A 44 -1.49 -8.11 0.30
CA GLY A 44 -0.65 -8.95 1.16
C GLY A 44 0.82 -8.57 1.10
N ASN A 45 1.34 -8.26 -0.09
CA ASN A 45 2.71 -7.81 -0.29
C ASN A 45 3.01 -6.51 0.47
N ILE A 46 2.06 -5.57 0.48
CA ILE A 46 2.22 -4.28 1.19
C ILE A 46 2.18 -4.46 2.70
N ILE A 47 1.26 -5.27 3.21
CA ILE A 47 1.20 -5.59 4.65
C ILE A 47 2.51 -6.24 5.11
N MET A 48 3.03 -7.19 4.32
CA MET A 48 4.29 -7.85 4.62
C MET A 48 5.47 -6.88 4.62
N LYS A 49 5.53 -5.91 3.70
CA LYS A 49 6.58 -4.88 3.70
C LYS A 49 6.58 -4.06 4.99
N ASN A 50 5.42 -3.53 5.37
CA ASN A 50 5.26 -2.76 6.60
C ASN A 50 5.63 -3.57 7.86
N MET A 51 5.20 -4.83 7.94
CA MET A 51 5.58 -5.72 9.05
C MET A 51 7.09 -5.95 9.08
N MET A 52 7.71 -6.18 7.91
CA MET A 52 9.14 -6.43 7.83
C MET A 52 9.99 -5.20 8.10
N ASP A 53 9.49 -3.98 7.83
CA ASP A 53 10.20 -2.75 8.18
C ASP A 53 10.46 -2.65 9.68
N PHE A 54 9.48 -3.01 10.51
CA PHE A 54 9.69 -3.08 11.94
C PHE A 54 10.57 -4.26 12.35
N CYS A 55 10.32 -5.46 11.81
CA CYS A 55 11.04 -6.68 12.22
C CYS A 55 12.53 -6.65 11.82
N ILE A 56 12.83 -6.41 10.54
CA ILE A 56 14.20 -6.29 10.05
C ILE A 56 14.86 -5.03 10.62
N GLY A 57 14.12 -3.92 10.69
CA GLY A 57 14.60 -2.70 11.30
C GLY A 57 15.07 -2.94 12.74
N THR A 58 14.29 -3.67 13.54
CA THR A 58 14.65 -4.06 14.90
C THR A 58 15.95 -4.87 14.93
N VAL A 59 16.09 -5.89 14.09
CA VAL A 59 17.31 -6.71 14.08
C VAL A 59 18.53 -5.89 13.67
N MET A 60 18.45 -5.07 12.62
CA MET A 60 19.59 -4.27 12.16
C MET A 60 19.95 -3.13 13.11
N PHE A 61 18.94 -2.47 13.67
CA PHE A 61 19.11 -1.42 14.65
C PHE A 61 19.71 -1.97 15.95
N MET A 62 19.27 -3.16 16.38
CA MET A 62 19.85 -3.89 17.50
C MET A 62 21.31 -4.27 17.23
N LEU A 63 21.63 -4.83 16.07
CA LEU A 63 22.98 -5.30 15.78
C LEU A 63 24.02 -4.17 15.86
N ILE A 64 23.77 -3.09 15.13
CA ILE A 64 24.75 -1.98 15.00
C ILE A 64 24.06 -0.61 14.87
N GLY A 65 22.84 -0.51 14.33
CA GLY A 65 22.24 0.79 14.01
C GLY A 65 22.13 1.74 15.21
N TYR A 66 21.58 1.29 16.35
CA TYR A 66 21.51 2.12 17.57
C TYR A 66 22.89 2.60 18.02
N SER A 67 23.88 1.71 17.95
CA SER A 67 25.27 2.01 18.27
C SER A 67 25.88 3.07 17.35
N LEU A 68 25.59 3.05 16.05
CA LEU A 68 26.05 4.07 15.10
C LEU A 68 25.34 5.41 15.24
N MET A 69 24.14 5.44 15.84
CA MET A 69 23.46 6.68 16.17
C MET A 69 24.20 7.49 17.24
N GLY A 70 25.01 6.84 18.09
CA GLY A 70 25.94 7.54 18.97
C GLY A 70 25.28 8.45 20.02
N ILE A 71 24.05 8.14 20.43
CA ILE A 71 23.34 8.88 21.49
C ILE A 71 24.16 8.78 22.79
N GLY A 72 24.80 9.87 23.18
CA GLY A 72 25.64 9.98 24.39
C GLY A 72 27.10 9.49 24.26
N ASP A 73 27.47 8.82 23.18
CA ASP A 73 28.86 8.42 22.88
C ASP A 73 29.09 8.38 21.36
N ALA A 74 29.54 9.50 20.80
CA ALA A 74 29.88 9.63 19.38
C ALA A 74 31.40 9.78 19.17
N ALA A 75 31.91 9.11 18.13
CA ALA A 75 33.27 9.25 17.64
C ALA A 75 33.36 10.25 16.48
N ALA A 76 34.58 10.48 15.99
CA ALA A 76 34.87 11.32 14.82
C ALA A 76 34.21 12.71 14.89
N ASN A 77 34.34 13.39 16.03
CA ASN A 77 33.75 14.70 16.30
C ASN A 77 32.23 14.77 16.11
N GLY A 78 31.50 13.72 16.51
CA GLY A 78 30.04 13.70 16.43
C GLY A 78 29.50 13.21 15.09
N PHE A 79 30.34 12.61 14.24
CA PHE A 79 29.93 12.10 12.94
C PHE A 79 29.33 10.70 13.01
N ILE A 80 29.80 9.82 13.90
CA ILE A 80 29.29 8.44 13.97
C ILE A 80 29.47 7.86 15.36
N GLY A 81 28.49 7.08 15.81
CA GLY A 81 28.59 6.33 17.06
C GLY A 81 29.59 5.17 17.01
N ARG A 82 29.90 4.61 18.17
CA ARG A 82 30.82 3.47 18.29
C ARG A 82 30.06 2.16 18.17
N PRO A 83 30.57 1.15 17.45
CA PRO A 83 29.84 -0.10 17.24
C PRO A 83 29.69 -0.91 18.53
N MET A 84 28.65 -1.75 18.59
CA MET A 84 28.40 -2.75 19.64
C MET A 84 28.15 -2.20 21.07
N THR A 85 27.82 -0.91 21.22
CA THR A 85 27.36 -0.32 22.50
C THR A 85 26.04 -0.90 23.02
N ILE A 86 25.34 -1.70 22.20
CA ILE A 86 24.13 -2.40 22.64
C ILE A 86 24.36 -3.34 23.83
N PHE A 87 25.53 -3.99 23.93
CA PHE A 87 25.81 -4.91 25.05
C PHE A 87 26.11 -4.19 26.37
N THR A 88 26.21 -2.87 26.35
CA THR A 88 26.44 -2.03 27.54
C THR A 88 25.19 -1.27 27.97
N MET A 89 24.04 -1.52 27.35
CA MET A 89 22.78 -0.88 27.72
C MET A 89 22.33 -1.27 29.13
N SER A 90 21.87 -0.26 29.87
CA SER A 90 21.28 -0.40 31.20
C SER A 90 20.33 0.76 31.51
N GLY A 91 19.38 0.55 32.44
CA GLY A 91 18.45 1.60 32.90
C GLY A 91 17.70 2.30 31.76
N ASP A 92 17.73 3.63 31.76
CA ASP A 92 16.99 4.48 30.81
C ASP A 92 17.43 4.33 29.34
N SER A 93 18.62 3.76 29.09
CA SER A 93 19.05 3.50 27.71
C SER A 93 18.14 2.49 26.98
N PHE A 94 17.41 1.61 27.69
CA PHE A 94 16.39 0.75 27.07
C PHE A 94 15.21 1.55 26.53
N ALA A 95 14.77 2.58 27.26
CA ALA A 95 13.71 3.48 26.80
C ALA A 95 14.17 4.28 25.58
N GLN A 96 15.42 4.77 25.59
CA GLN A 96 16.01 5.48 24.45
C GLN A 96 16.18 4.58 23.22
N PHE A 97 16.60 3.33 23.40
CA PHE A 97 16.67 2.37 22.30
C PHE A 97 15.29 2.16 21.67
N PHE A 98 14.27 1.86 22.49
CA PHE A 98 12.93 1.61 21.99
C PHE A 98 12.33 2.85 21.31
N PHE A 99 12.54 4.02 21.90
CA PHE A 99 12.15 5.31 21.33
C PHE A 99 12.79 5.53 19.95
N ASN A 100 14.11 5.39 19.82
CA ASN A 100 14.77 5.63 18.53
C ASN A 100 14.48 4.52 17.50
N LEU A 101 14.24 3.29 17.94
CA LEU A 101 13.88 2.17 17.07
C LEU A 101 12.56 2.42 16.32
N VAL A 102 11.53 2.92 17.00
CA VAL A 102 10.22 3.13 16.33
C VAL A 102 10.27 4.29 15.32
N PHE A 103 11.14 5.27 15.53
CA PHE A 103 11.42 6.35 14.57
C PHE A 103 12.24 5.82 13.38
N CYS A 104 13.24 4.97 13.62
CA CYS A 104 13.98 4.26 12.57
C CYS A 104 13.05 3.42 11.68
N ALA A 105 12.15 2.64 12.28
CA ALA A 105 11.16 1.86 11.55
C ALA A 105 10.19 2.74 10.76
N THR A 106 9.90 3.94 11.26
CA THR A 106 9.08 4.94 10.54
C THR A 106 9.81 5.49 9.30
N ALA A 107 11.11 5.80 9.43
CA ALA A 107 11.91 6.23 8.28
C ALA A 107 12.00 5.14 7.19
N ALA A 108 12.14 3.87 7.59
CA ALA A 108 12.16 2.72 6.68
C ALA A 108 10.83 2.55 5.93
N THR A 109 9.70 2.58 6.65
CA THR A 109 8.37 2.27 6.11
C THR A 109 7.80 3.32 5.15
N ILE A 110 8.30 4.57 5.16
CA ILE A 110 7.88 5.62 4.20
C ILE A 110 8.04 5.16 2.73
N VAL A 111 8.95 4.23 2.48
CA VAL A 111 9.32 3.78 1.13
C VAL A 111 8.41 2.67 0.59
N SER A 112 7.71 1.89 1.44
CA SER A 112 6.92 0.74 0.97
C SER A 112 5.86 1.12 -0.05
N GLY A 113 5.12 2.20 0.21
CA GLY A 113 4.09 2.70 -0.68
C GLY A 113 4.64 3.20 -2.01
N ALA A 114 5.73 3.97 -1.99
CA ALA A 114 6.39 4.46 -3.22
C ALA A 114 6.94 3.33 -4.09
N LEU A 115 7.35 2.22 -3.47
CA LEU A 115 7.92 1.03 -4.10
C LEU A 115 6.89 -0.11 -4.28
N ALA A 116 5.60 0.17 -4.07
CA ALA A 116 4.53 -0.82 -4.17
C ALA A 116 4.39 -1.46 -5.57
N GLU A 117 3.80 -2.66 -5.58
CA GLU A 117 3.30 -3.40 -6.77
C GLU A 117 4.32 -3.94 -7.78
N ARG A 118 5.56 -3.45 -7.79
CA ARG A 118 6.59 -3.91 -8.76
C ARG A 118 8.00 -4.15 -8.21
N THR A 119 8.21 -3.89 -6.92
CA THR A 119 9.48 -4.21 -6.25
C THR A 119 9.45 -5.64 -5.73
N ARG A 120 10.54 -6.38 -5.94
CA ARG A 120 10.71 -7.70 -5.33
C ARG A 120 10.68 -7.59 -3.81
N PHE A 121 9.93 -8.45 -3.13
CA PHE A 121 9.86 -8.42 -1.66
C PHE A 121 11.24 -8.56 -1.01
N SER A 122 12.09 -9.48 -1.48
CA SER A 122 13.45 -9.65 -0.95
C SER A 122 14.33 -8.41 -1.13
N ALA A 123 14.21 -7.71 -2.25
CA ALA A 123 14.90 -6.46 -2.51
C ALA A 123 14.50 -5.37 -1.50
N TYR A 124 13.20 -5.31 -1.21
CA TYR A 124 12.67 -4.39 -0.21
C TYR A 124 13.20 -4.69 1.20
N CYS A 125 13.25 -5.98 1.59
CA CYS A 125 13.86 -6.40 2.86
C CYS A 125 15.33 -5.98 2.99
N VAL A 126 16.12 -6.07 1.91
CA VAL A 126 17.52 -5.60 1.91
C VAL A 126 17.61 -4.09 2.05
N TYR A 127 16.76 -3.33 1.34
CA TYR A 127 16.67 -1.88 1.51
C TYR A 127 16.37 -1.51 2.98
N SER A 128 15.33 -2.13 3.56
CA SER A 128 14.90 -1.92 4.94
C SER A 128 16.01 -2.22 5.96
N ALA A 129 16.79 -3.27 5.69
CA ALA A 129 17.96 -3.60 6.48
C ALA A 129 19.02 -2.49 6.44
N VAL A 130 19.37 -2.01 5.24
CA VAL A 130 20.44 -1.02 5.08
C VAL A 130 20.07 0.34 5.67
N ILE A 131 18.83 0.81 5.47
CA ILE A 131 18.41 2.09 6.05
C ILE A 131 18.46 2.04 7.58
N SER A 132 18.01 0.94 8.17
CA SER A 132 17.98 0.75 9.62
C SER A 132 19.35 0.46 10.24
N LEU A 133 20.30 -0.04 9.44
CA LEU A 133 21.65 -0.36 9.90
C LEU A 133 22.54 0.86 9.94
N VAL A 134 22.50 1.73 8.92
CA VAL A 134 23.53 2.78 8.74
C VAL A 134 23.02 4.10 8.20
N VAL A 135 22.01 4.11 7.31
CA VAL A 135 21.62 5.38 6.66
C VAL A 135 20.97 6.31 7.66
N TYR A 136 19.84 5.88 8.24
CA TYR A 136 19.10 6.66 9.22
C TYR A 136 19.88 6.88 10.53
N PRO A 137 20.45 5.83 11.17
CA PRO A 137 21.02 6.01 12.49
C PRO A 137 22.15 7.05 12.52
N VAL A 138 23.01 7.08 11.49
CA VAL A 138 24.13 8.02 11.45
C VAL A 138 23.66 9.47 11.38
N GLU A 139 22.74 9.80 10.46
CA GLU A 139 22.27 11.18 10.30
C GLU A 139 21.33 11.62 11.45
N ALA A 140 20.51 10.72 11.97
CA ALA A 140 19.72 11.00 13.18
C ALA A 140 20.64 11.27 14.39
N GLY A 141 21.78 10.57 14.48
CA GLY A 141 22.83 10.82 15.47
C GLY A 141 23.49 12.20 15.35
N TRP A 142 23.61 12.74 14.13
CA TRP A 142 24.13 14.10 13.93
C TRP A 142 23.25 15.15 14.59
N VAL A 143 21.94 14.93 14.55
CA VAL A 143 20.91 15.89 14.96
C VAL A 143 20.44 15.69 16.41
N TRP A 144 20.27 14.45 16.85
CA TRP A 144 19.73 14.13 18.19
C TRP A 144 20.76 13.62 19.18
N GLY A 145 21.96 13.27 18.74
CA GLY A 145 23.07 12.98 19.64
C GLY A 145 23.60 14.27 20.25
N SER A 146 23.78 14.31 21.58
CA SER A 146 24.39 15.47 22.27
C SER A 146 25.77 15.84 21.74
N GLU A 147 26.52 14.84 21.27
CA GLU A 147 27.83 15.01 20.66
C GLU A 147 27.78 15.25 19.15
N GLY A 148 26.60 15.10 18.53
CA GLY A 148 26.35 15.22 17.10
C GLY A 148 26.73 16.58 16.56
N TRP A 149 27.35 16.61 15.38
CA TRP A 149 27.87 17.86 14.83
C TRP A 149 26.76 18.83 14.38
N LEU A 150 25.61 18.33 13.91
CA LEU A 150 24.45 19.17 13.56
C LEU A 150 23.74 19.69 14.82
N ALA A 151 23.65 18.90 15.88
CA ALA A 151 23.17 19.35 17.18
C ALA A 151 24.02 20.52 17.69
N LYS A 152 25.36 20.39 17.66
CA LYS A 152 26.30 21.46 18.06
C LYS A 152 26.28 22.67 17.12
N TRP A 153 26.00 22.46 15.84
CA TRP A 153 25.82 23.53 14.86
C TRP A 153 24.56 24.38 15.14
N GLY A 154 23.60 23.83 15.87
CA GLY A 154 22.30 24.45 16.14
C GLY A 154 21.29 24.20 15.01
N PHE A 155 21.41 23.08 14.31
CA PHE A 155 20.34 22.57 13.45
C PHE A 155 19.22 22.02 14.34
N ILE A 156 17.99 22.47 14.10
CA ILE A 156 16.82 22.09 14.88
C ILE A 156 15.89 21.24 14.01
N ASP A 157 15.68 20.00 14.42
CA ASP A 157 14.62 19.14 13.92
C ASP A 157 14.08 18.34 15.09
N PHE A 158 12.96 18.78 15.67
CA PHE A 158 12.51 18.28 16.97
C PHE A 158 12.10 16.81 16.96
N ALA A 159 11.33 16.40 15.94
CA ALA A 159 10.75 15.06 15.86
C ALA A 159 10.97 14.39 14.49
N GLY A 160 11.62 15.06 13.52
CA GLY A 160 12.07 14.42 12.28
C GLY A 160 11.38 14.84 10.99
N SER A 161 11.16 16.14 10.73
CA SER A 161 10.79 16.55 9.35
C SER A 161 11.92 16.26 8.37
N GLY A 162 13.18 16.53 8.75
CA GLY A 162 14.36 16.26 7.95
C GLY A 162 14.79 14.81 8.10
N VAL A 163 15.19 14.42 9.31
CA VAL A 163 15.88 13.14 9.58
C VAL A 163 15.00 11.89 9.42
N ILE A 164 13.66 12.04 9.33
CA ILE A 164 12.76 10.91 9.07
C ILE A 164 12.01 11.11 7.78
N HIS A 165 11.26 12.19 7.66
CA HIS A 165 10.38 12.36 6.53
C HIS A 165 11.14 12.76 5.26
N ALA A 166 12.05 13.72 5.32
CA ALA A 166 12.86 14.06 4.14
C ALA A 166 13.79 12.90 3.75
N VAL A 167 14.41 12.23 4.73
CA VAL A 167 15.23 11.02 4.52
C VAL A 167 14.42 9.91 3.85
N GLY A 168 13.33 9.45 4.47
CA GLY A 168 12.47 8.39 3.92
C GLY A 168 11.86 8.78 2.56
N GLY A 169 11.48 10.04 2.41
CA GLY A 169 10.96 10.57 1.14
C GLY A 169 12.00 10.62 0.02
N LEU A 170 13.26 10.95 0.34
CA LEU A 170 14.36 10.91 -0.62
C LEU A 170 14.68 9.47 -1.02
N CYS A 171 14.66 8.54 -0.06
CA CYS A 171 14.77 7.11 -0.33
C CYS A 171 13.68 6.64 -1.29
N ALA A 172 12.42 7.03 -1.03
CA ALA A 172 11.28 6.74 -1.89
C ALA A 172 11.48 7.29 -3.31
N LEU A 173 11.92 8.55 -3.46
CA LEU A 173 12.15 9.19 -4.75
C LEU A 173 13.23 8.48 -5.56
N ILE A 174 14.41 8.25 -4.96
CA ILE A 174 15.53 7.58 -5.62
C ILE A 174 15.15 6.14 -5.96
N GLY A 175 14.53 5.43 -5.01
CA GLY A 175 14.08 4.05 -5.19
C GLY A 175 13.08 3.90 -6.32
N ALA A 176 12.03 4.73 -6.34
CA ALA A 176 11.01 4.71 -7.39
C ALA A 176 11.60 5.09 -8.76
N ALA A 177 12.53 6.04 -8.82
CA ALA A 177 13.21 6.43 -10.05
C ALA A 177 14.09 5.29 -10.62
N ILE A 178 14.90 4.63 -9.79
CA ILE A 178 15.77 3.52 -10.21
C ILE A 178 14.97 2.27 -10.58
N LEU A 179 13.88 1.99 -9.86
CA LEU A 179 12.96 0.87 -10.06
C LEU A 179 12.12 1.02 -11.34
N GLY A 180 11.78 2.26 -11.68
CA GLY A 180 10.92 2.60 -12.80
C GLY A 180 9.41 2.46 -12.52
N PRO A 181 8.58 2.95 -13.46
CA PRO A 181 7.14 3.04 -13.30
C PRO A 181 6.43 1.69 -13.35
N ARG A 182 5.22 1.60 -12.79
CA ARG A 182 4.33 0.45 -12.99
C ARG A 182 3.92 0.34 -14.47
N ILE A 183 3.70 -0.88 -14.93
CA ILE A 183 3.24 -1.16 -16.29
C ILE A 183 1.92 -0.42 -16.53
N GLY A 184 1.86 0.32 -17.63
CA GLY A 184 0.68 1.11 -18.02
C GLY A 184 0.60 2.49 -17.40
N LYS A 185 1.46 2.86 -16.45
CA LYS A 185 1.45 4.20 -15.81
C LYS A 185 1.71 5.33 -16.81
N TYR A 186 2.69 5.16 -17.70
CA TYR A 186 3.06 6.16 -18.71
C TYR A 186 2.98 5.55 -20.10
N THR A 187 2.22 6.19 -20.99
CA THR A 187 2.25 5.90 -22.44
C THR A 187 3.39 6.67 -23.06
N ARG A 188 4.19 6.00 -23.90
CA ARG A 188 5.33 6.60 -24.58
C ARG A 188 5.16 6.55 -26.10
N ASP A 189 5.71 7.52 -26.79
CA ASP A 189 5.84 7.51 -28.26
C ASP A 189 6.99 6.60 -28.72
N GLU A 190 7.16 6.49 -30.04
CA GLU A 190 8.25 5.72 -30.67
C GLU A 190 9.65 6.21 -30.26
N ASN A 191 9.78 7.48 -29.84
CA ASN A 191 11.02 8.08 -29.35
C ASN A 191 11.22 7.90 -27.84
N GLY A 192 10.32 7.16 -27.17
CA GLY A 192 10.37 6.89 -25.73
C GLY A 192 9.90 8.05 -24.84
N ARG A 193 9.38 9.15 -25.41
CA ARG A 193 8.88 10.31 -24.65
C ARG A 193 7.49 10.01 -24.11
N VAL A 194 7.22 10.42 -22.87
CA VAL A 194 5.89 10.26 -22.27
C VAL A 194 4.89 11.19 -22.95
N THR A 195 3.83 10.62 -23.53
CA THR A 195 2.75 11.35 -24.19
C THR A 195 1.48 11.40 -23.35
N LYS A 196 1.31 10.46 -22.41
CA LYS A 196 0.17 10.40 -21.52
C LYS A 196 0.53 9.77 -20.18
N VAL A 197 0.01 10.36 -19.10
CA VAL A 197 0.04 9.79 -17.75
C VAL A 197 -1.32 9.17 -17.45
N ASN A 198 -1.33 7.89 -17.08
CA ASN A 198 -2.54 7.15 -16.72
C ASN A 198 -2.65 7.06 -15.19
N ALA A 199 -3.85 7.27 -14.66
CA ALA A 199 -4.11 7.06 -13.24
C ALA A 199 -4.24 5.56 -12.95
N ILE A 200 -3.58 5.08 -11.90
CA ILE A 200 -3.78 3.74 -11.33
C ILE A 200 -4.34 3.95 -9.93
N PRO A 201 -5.68 3.90 -9.75
CA PRO A 201 -6.29 4.20 -8.47
C PRO A 201 -6.05 3.09 -7.45
N GLY A 202 -5.99 3.48 -6.18
CA GLY A 202 -6.07 2.56 -5.06
C GLY A 202 -7.43 1.85 -5.01
N HIS A 203 -7.44 0.63 -4.46
CA HIS A 203 -8.62 -0.20 -4.48
C HIS A 203 -9.60 0.06 -3.31
N ASN A 204 -9.17 0.72 -2.23
CA ASN A 204 -10.00 0.93 -1.04
C ASN A 204 -9.64 2.24 -0.31
N LEU A 205 -10.37 3.32 -0.61
CA LEU A 205 -10.15 4.61 0.06
C LEU A 205 -10.58 4.61 1.53
N THR A 206 -11.46 3.69 1.96
CA THR A 206 -11.91 3.61 3.36
C THR A 206 -10.78 3.12 4.26
N ILE A 207 -10.05 2.09 3.84
CA ILE A 207 -8.89 1.61 4.60
C ILE A 207 -7.73 2.61 4.51
N ALA A 208 -7.59 3.32 3.37
CA ALA A 208 -6.63 4.42 3.27
C ALA A 208 -6.93 5.53 4.28
N ALA A 209 -8.20 5.94 4.40
CA ALA A 209 -8.63 6.94 5.37
C ALA A 209 -8.43 6.47 6.82
N LEU A 210 -8.71 5.20 7.12
CA LEU A 210 -8.40 4.61 8.42
C LEU A 210 -6.90 4.72 8.75
N GLY A 211 -6.04 4.42 7.77
CA GLY A 211 -4.59 4.61 7.89
C GLY A 211 -4.21 6.03 8.28
N VAL A 212 -4.77 7.04 7.59
CA VAL A 212 -4.53 8.46 7.92
C VAL A 212 -5.00 8.83 9.32
N PHE A 213 -6.17 8.37 9.77
CA PHE A 213 -6.65 8.64 11.13
C PHE A 213 -5.75 8.01 12.19
N ILE A 214 -5.27 6.79 11.97
CA ILE A 214 -4.30 6.13 12.85
C ILE A 214 -2.99 6.93 12.87
N LEU A 215 -2.45 7.30 11.71
CA LEU A 215 -1.21 8.08 11.62
C LEU A 215 -1.33 9.43 12.34
N TRP A 216 -2.45 10.15 12.17
CA TRP A 216 -2.68 11.40 12.89
C TRP A 216 -2.73 11.18 14.40
N PHE A 217 -3.51 10.21 14.87
CA PHE A 217 -3.56 9.87 16.29
C PHE A 217 -2.16 9.57 16.84
N CYS A 218 -1.37 8.78 16.13
CA CYS A 218 -0.04 8.42 16.56
C CYS A 218 0.95 9.59 16.52
N TRP A 219 0.69 10.60 15.70
CA TRP A 219 1.55 11.78 15.57
C TRP A 219 1.61 12.62 16.85
N TYR A 220 0.59 12.54 17.71
CA TYR A 220 0.66 13.14 19.04
C TYR A 220 1.72 12.47 19.92
N GLY A 221 1.93 11.16 19.77
CA GLY A 221 3.06 10.45 20.34
C GLY A 221 4.37 10.80 19.63
N PHE A 222 4.37 10.81 18.29
CA PHE A 222 5.55 11.11 17.48
C PHE A 222 6.17 12.47 17.81
N ASN A 223 5.37 13.54 17.83
CA ASN A 223 5.86 14.85 18.20
C ASN A 223 5.95 15.01 19.72
N GLY A 224 5.00 14.46 20.50
CA GLY A 224 4.91 14.73 21.94
C GLY A 224 5.90 13.98 22.82
N ALA A 225 6.41 12.82 22.38
CA ALA A 225 7.22 11.94 23.21
C ALA A 225 8.54 12.56 23.68
N ALA A 226 9.11 13.48 22.91
CA ALA A 226 10.34 14.21 23.26
C ALA A 226 10.07 15.48 24.10
N ALA A 227 8.81 15.80 24.42
CA ALA A 227 8.49 16.96 25.23
C ALA A 227 9.08 16.86 26.65
N THR A 228 9.66 17.97 27.12
CA THR A 228 10.33 18.05 28.43
C THR A 228 9.48 18.69 29.52
N SER A 229 8.33 19.27 29.15
CA SER A 229 7.37 19.87 30.08
C SER A 229 5.93 19.72 29.58
N ILE A 230 4.96 19.85 30.49
CA ILE A 230 3.53 19.84 30.17
C ILE A 230 3.15 21.01 29.25
N GLU A 231 3.75 22.19 29.46
CA GLU A 231 3.49 23.35 28.60
C GLU A 231 3.98 23.09 27.17
N GLN A 232 5.19 22.55 27.01
CA GLN A 232 5.74 22.21 25.70
C GLN A 232 4.88 21.13 25.02
N LEU A 233 4.45 20.10 25.76
CA LEU A 233 3.56 19.06 25.25
C LEU A 233 2.22 19.65 24.77
N ALA A 234 1.62 20.57 25.53
CA ALA A 234 0.39 21.23 25.14
C ALA A 234 0.56 22.04 23.85
N ARG A 235 1.66 22.79 23.73
CA ARG A 235 2.00 23.55 22.51
C ARG A 235 2.20 22.63 21.31
N ILE A 236 2.97 21.55 21.47
CA ILE A 236 3.19 20.53 20.43
C ILE A 236 1.84 19.97 19.97
N SER A 237 0.95 19.63 20.89
CA SER A 237 -0.36 19.08 20.59
C SER A 237 -1.20 20.04 19.74
N VAL A 238 -1.26 21.31 20.14
CA VAL A 238 -1.97 22.37 19.39
C VAL A 238 -1.42 22.53 17.98
N ASN A 239 -0.10 22.66 17.84
CA ASN A 239 0.54 22.84 16.54
C ASN A 239 0.38 21.61 15.64
N THR A 240 0.45 20.40 16.21
CA THR A 240 0.23 19.11 15.53
C THR A 240 -1.23 18.91 15.10
N THR A 241 -2.19 19.58 15.73
CA THR A 241 -3.59 19.58 15.28
C THR A 241 -3.86 20.64 14.20
N ILE A 242 -3.33 21.86 14.37
CA ILE A 242 -3.63 23.00 13.50
C ILE A 242 -3.06 22.80 12.09
N ALA A 243 -1.77 22.48 11.98
CA ALA A 243 -1.09 22.41 10.69
C ALA A 243 -1.77 21.43 9.71
N PRO A 244 -2.04 20.15 10.06
CA PRO A 244 -2.77 19.24 9.17
C PRO A 244 -4.22 19.65 8.93
N SER A 245 -4.93 20.15 9.93
CA SER A 245 -6.33 20.60 9.73
C SER A 245 -6.41 21.68 8.66
N VAL A 246 -5.51 22.67 8.74
CA VAL A 246 -5.45 23.76 7.75
C VAL A 246 -5.00 23.23 6.39
N ALA A 247 -3.98 22.36 6.34
CA ALA A 247 -3.52 21.76 5.08
C ALA A 247 -4.65 20.99 4.37
N THR A 248 -5.42 20.20 5.10
CA THR A 248 -6.56 19.43 4.56
C THR A 248 -7.66 20.35 4.04
N CYS A 249 -8.05 21.38 4.79
CA CYS A 249 -9.04 22.35 4.34
C CYS A 249 -8.58 23.11 3.09
N VAL A 250 -7.32 23.56 3.06
CA VAL A 250 -6.75 24.27 1.91
C VAL A 250 -6.72 23.39 0.68
N THR A 251 -6.25 22.14 0.79
CA THR A 251 -6.25 21.18 -0.32
C THR A 251 -7.66 20.87 -0.80
N MET A 252 -8.61 20.67 0.11
CA MET A 252 -10.01 20.42 -0.24
C MET A 252 -10.57 21.58 -1.07
N ILE A 253 -10.41 22.82 -0.59
CA ILE A 253 -10.88 24.02 -1.30
C ILE A 253 -10.16 24.16 -2.64
N PHE A 254 -8.84 24.00 -2.65
CA PHE A 254 -8.02 24.15 -3.85
C PHE A 254 -8.40 23.14 -4.94
N THR A 255 -8.52 21.87 -4.58
CA THR A 255 -8.96 20.81 -5.50
C THR A 255 -10.40 21.01 -5.94
N TRP A 256 -11.29 21.52 -5.07
CA TRP A 256 -12.65 21.88 -5.45
C TRP A 256 -12.68 22.98 -6.52
N VAL A 257 -11.87 24.04 -6.36
CA VAL A 257 -11.81 25.13 -7.34
C VAL A 257 -11.23 24.66 -8.67
N LEU A 258 -10.14 23.89 -8.61
CA LEU A 258 -9.39 23.40 -9.77
C LEU A 258 -10.15 22.31 -10.54
N ASN A 259 -10.63 21.29 -9.84
CA ASN A 259 -11.21 20.07 -10.42
C ASN A 259 -12.74 20.05 -10.38
N LYS A 260 -13.38 21.11 -9.86
CA LYS A 260 -14.84 21.23 -9.63
C LYS A 260 -15.42 20.23 -8.62
N LYS A 261 -14.57 19.44 -7.96
CA LYS A 261 -14.91 18.46 -6.91
C LYS A 261 -13.75 18.34 -5.93
N PRO A 262 -14.01 18.09 -4.64
CA PRO A 262 -12.95 17.80 -3.68
C PRO A 262 -12.31 16.44 -3.98
N ASP A 263 -10.98 16.37 -3.91
CA ASP A 263 -10.24 15.12 -4.10
C ASP A 263 -9.96 14.46 -2.74
N VAL A 264 -10.58 13.31 -2.50
CA VAL A 264 -10.47 12.58 -1.23
C VAL A 264 -9.03 12.12 -0.97
N SER A 265 -8.38 11.51 -1.96
CA SER A 265 -7.02 10.99 -1.81
C SER A 265 -6.02 12.12 -1.54
N MET A 266 -6.17 13.23 -2.24
CA MET A 266 -5.32 14.40 -2.05
C MET A 266 -5.55 15.06 -0.69
N CYS A 267 -6.79 15.10 -0.18
CA CYS A 267 -7.08 15.59 1.18
C CYS A 267 -6.45 14.68 2.25
N LEU A 268 -6.49 13.36 2.06
CA LEU A 268 -5.82 12.41 2.95
C LEU A 268 -4.30 12.66 2.99
N ASN A 269 -3.67 12.82 1.82
CA ASN A 269 -2.26 13.17 1.73
C ASN A 269 -1.95 14.56 2.30
N ALA A 270 -2.86 15.53 2.18
CA ALA A 270 -2.69 16.85 2.78
C ALA A 270 -2.69 16.83 4.30
N SER A 271 -3.51 15.98 4.93
CA SER A 271 -3.47 15.75 6.37
C SER A 271 -2.07 15.29 6.79
N LEU A 272 -1.51 14.30 6.10
CA LEU A 272 -0.16 13.80 6.40
C LEU A 272 0.92 14.85 6.10
N ALA A 273 0.79 15.59 5.01
CA ALA A 273 1.73 16.65 4.62
C ALA A 273 1.81 17.77 5.66
N GLY A 274 0.67 18.19 6.25
CA GLY A 274 0.65 19.16 7.34
C GLY A 274 1.27 18.62 8.63
N LEU A 275 1.05 17.33 8.93
CA LEU A 275 1.71 16.65 10.04
C LEU A 275 3.23 16.62 9.86
N VAL A 276 3.73 16.16 8.70
CA VAL A 276 5.15 16.13 8.35
C VAL A 276 5.80 17.51 8.46
N ALA A 277 5.16 18.55 7.91
CA ALA A 277 5.73 19.88 7.87
C ALA A 277 5.88 20.53 9.25
N VAL A 278 4.99 20.23 10.19
CA VAL A 278 5.07 20.82 11.55
C VAL A 278 6.00 20.03 12.48
N THR A 279 6.33 18.77 12.16
CA THR A 279 7.15 17.86 13.00
C THR A 279 8.43 18.53 13.55
N ALA A 280 9.24 19.18 12.71
CA ALA A 280 10.50 19.79 13.14
C ALA A 280 10.33 21.01 14.06
N SER A 281 9.23 21.74 13.92
CA SER A 281 9.03 23.06 14.52
C SER A 281 7.95 23.09 15.61
N CYS A 282 7.21 21.99 15.81
CA CYS A 282 6.00 21.93 16.65
C CYS A 282 6.20 22.41 18.10
N HIS A 283 7.41 22.31 18.63
CA HIS A 283 7.78 22.74 19.98
C HIS A 283 8.16 24.24 20.12
N ILE A 284 8.48 24.94 19.03
CA ILE A 284 9.09 26.29 19.04
C ILE A 284 8.37 27.32 18.18
N ILE A 285 7.15 27.03 17.73
CA ILE A 285 6.35 27.98 16.94
C ILE A 285 5.03 28.31 17.64
N ASP A 286 4.46 29.44 17.24
CA ASP A 286 3.11 29.83 17.62
C ASP A 286 2.04 29.15 16.74
N PHE A 287 0.81 29.09 17.26
CA PHE A 287 -0.33 28.47 16.59
C PHE A 287 -0.64 29.11 15.22
N TRP A 288 -0.41 30.41 15.05
CA TRP A 288 -0.64 31.10 13.78
C TRP A 288 0.40 30.66 12.73
N ALA A 289 1.64 30.42 13.14
CA ALA A 289 2.69 29.92 12.26
C ALA A 289 2.38 28.47 11.85
N ALA A 290 1.89 27.64 12.77
CA ALA A 290 1.41 26.29 12.42
C ALA A 290 0.29 26.32 11.37
N ALA A 291 -0.64 27.29 11.45
CA ALA A 291 -1.66 27.48 10.42
C ALA A 291 -1.04 27.86 9.07
N VAL A 292 -0.08 28.78 9.04
CA VAL A 292 0.62 29.18 7.80
C VAL A 292 1.39 28.00 7.19
N ILE A 293 2.09 27.20 8.01
CA ILE A 293 2.73 25.96 7.58
C ILE A 293 1.71 25.04 6.92
N GLY A 294 0.53 24.88 7.53
CA GLY A 294 -0.58 24.12 6.97
C GLY A 294 -1.07 24.68 5.63
N VAL A 295 -1.23 26.00 5.49
CA VAL A 295 -1.64 26.63 4.22
C VAL A 295 -0.65 26.30 3.11
N VAL A 296 0.65 26.46 3.36
CA VAL A 296 1.69 26.15 2.37
C VAL A 296 1.66 24.66 2.04
N SER A 297 1.58 23.77 3.03
CA SER A 297 1.49 22.33 2.82
C SER A 297 0.29 21.92 1.97
N GLY A 298 -0.88 22.56 2.16
CA GLY A 298 -2.08 22.26 1.38
C GLY A 298 -1.94 22.57 -0.12
N PHE A 299 -1.23 23.65 -0.49
CA PHE A 299 -0.91 23.91 -1.90
C PHE A 299 0.26 23.05 -2.39
N LEU A 300 1.29 22.89 -1.56
CA LEU A 300 2.52 22.19 -1.91
C LEU A 300 2.27 20.72 -2.23
N ILE A 301 1.39 20.02 -1.51
CA ILE A 301 1.12 18.60 -1.77
C ILE A 301 0.58 18.34 -3.17
N VAL A 302 -0.33 19.18 -3.65
CA VAL A 302 -0.88 19.06 -5.01
C VAL A 302 0.20 19.34 -6.05
N GLY A 303 1.00 20.37 -5.83
CA GLY A 303 2.11 20.72 -6.71
C GLY A 303 3.21 19.65 -6.74
N ALA A 304 3.59 19.12 -5.59
CA ALA A 304 4.65 18.13 -5.42
C ALA A 304 4.29 16.80 -6.08
N CYS A 305 3.09 16.24 -5.79
CA CYS A 305 2.64 15.00 -6.43
C CYS A 305 2.54 15.15 -7.96
N ASN A 306 1.98 16.28 -8.43
CA ASN A 306 1.89 16.58 -9.86
C ASN A 306 3.28 16.70 -10.50
N PHE A 307 4.24 17.37 -9.85
CA PHE A 307 5.60 17.50 -10.35
C PHE A 307 6.30 16.13 -10.46
N VAL A 308 6.20 15.28 -9.43
CA VAL A 308 6.80 13.94 -9.43
C VAL A 308 6.22 13.07 -10.56
N ASP A 309 4.90 13.04 -10.72
CA ASP A 309 4.22 12.19 -11.71
C ASP A 309 4.32 12.76 -13.14
N MET A 310 3.99 14.04 -13.33
CA MET A 310 3.83 14.65 -14.66
C MET A 310 5.11 15.28 -15.21
N LYS A 311 6.14 15.54 -14.39
CA LYS A 311 7.41 16.14 -14.84
C LYS A 311 8.59 15.19 -14.69
N LEU A 312 8.77 14.60 -13.51
CA LEU A 312 9.84 13.64 -13.28
C LEU A 312 9.53 12.25 -13.87
N HIS A 313 8.26 11.96 -14.13
CA HIS A 313 7.79 10.64 -14.57
C HIS A 313 8.25 9.52 -13.62
N VAL A 314 8.21 9.81 -12.32
CA VAL A 314 8.48 8.85 -11.25
C VAL A 314 7.13 8.39 -10.70
N ASP A 315 6.87 7.09 -10.78
CA ASP A 315 5.61 6.51 -10.31
C ASP A 315 5.66 6.22 -8.81
N ASP A 316 4.98 7.06 -8.05
CA ASP A 316 4.78 6.95 -6.61
C ASP A 316 3.29 6.64 -6.32
N PRO A 317 2.94 5.36 -6.04
CA PRO A 317 1.56 4.92 -5.88
C PRO A 317 0.76 5.65 -4.79
N VAL A 318 1.42 6.06 -3.70
CA VAL A 318 0.75 6.62 -2.52
C VAL A 318 1.00 8.11 -2.37
N GLY A 319 1.95 8.68 -3.11
CA GLY A 319 2.37 10.07 -2.98
C GLY A 319 3.33 10.30 -1.82
N ALA A 320 4.06 9.27 -1.38
CA ALA A 320 5.01 9.33 -0.27
C ALA A 320 6.13 10.36 -0.51
N VAL A 321 6.61 10.54 -1.73
CA VAL A 321 7.60 11.58 -2.07
C VAL A 321 7.02 12.97 -1.83
N GLY A 322 5.78 13.19 -2.27
CA GLY A 322 5.08 14.46 -2.03
C GLY A 322 4.90 14.71 -0.53
N VAL A 323 4.31 13.74 0.19
CA VAL A 323 4.02 13.85 1.62
C VAL A 323 5.28 13.99 2.47
N HIS A 324 6.31 13.19 2.21
CA HIS A 324 7.47 13.09 3.12
C HIS A 324 8.67 13.90 2.63
N PHE A 325 9.08 13.80 1.37
CA PHE A 325 10.27 14.54 0.90
C PHE A 325 9.98 16.04 0.82
N ALA A 326 8.96 16.44 0.06
CA ALA A 326 8.68 17.86 -0.14
C ALA A 326 8.29 18.56 1.16
N HIS A 327 7.48 17.92 2.01
CA HIS A 327 7.07 18.53 3.28
C HIS A 327 8.08 18.37 4.40
N GLY A 328 8.95 17.35 4.34
CA GLY A 328 10.08 17.24 5.25
C GLY A 328 11.03 18.42 5.09
N VAL A 329 11.43 18.68 3.83
CA VAL A 329 12.24 19.86 3.48
C VAL A 329 11.50 21.17 3.82
N TRP A 330 10.21 21.27 3.51
CA TRP A 330 9.41 22.44 3.91
C TRP A 330 9.39 22.63 5.43
N GLY A 331 9.26 21.57 6.22
CA GLY A 331 9.26 21.66 7.68
C GLY A 331 10.57 22.19 8.25
N ILE A 332 11.70 21.79 7.66
CA ILE A 332 13.02 22.30 8.03
C ILE A 332 13.19 23.78 7.65
N ILE A 333 12.70 24.19 6.49
CA ILE A 333 12.64 25.60 6.10
C ILE A 333 11.74 26.38 7.07
N ALA A 334 10.59 25.82 7.45
CA ALA A 334 9.64 26.45 8.35
C ALA A 334 10.22 26.71 9.75
N VAL A 335 11.07 25.82 10.27
CA VAL A 335 11.88 26.10 11.48
C VAL A 335 12.68 27.38 11.30
N GLY A 336 13.44 27.49 10.20
CA GLY A 336 14.28 28.64 9.90
C GLY A 336 13.50 29.95 9.68
N LEU A 337 12.20 29.88 9.38
CA LEU A 337 11.34 31.04 9.17
C LEU A 337 10.60 31.47 10.45
N PHE A 338 10.05 30.50 11.18
CA PHE A 338 9.01 30.74 12.19
C PHE A 338 9.41 30.42 13.63
N ALA A 339 10.61 29.87 13.87
CA ALA A 339 11.07 29.57 15.23
C ALA A 339 11.05 30.83 16.13
N VAL A 340 10.35 30.73 17.25
CA VAL A 340 10.26 31.78 18.27
C VAL A 340 11.59 31.84 19.03
N PRO A 341 12.29 33.00 19.09
CA PRO A 341 13.64 33.11 19.66
C PRO A 341 13.76 32.55 21.09
N GLU A 342 12.78 32.85 21.95
CA GLU A 342 12.78 32.44 23.35
C GLU A 342 12.63 30.93 23.51
N LEU A 343 11.99 30.27 22.54
CA LEU A 343 11.79 28.82 22.54
C LEU A 343 12.94 28.08 21.84
N ALA A 344 13.59 28.72 20.88
CA ALA A 344 14.65 28.12 20.05
C ALA A 344 16.07 28.29 20.59
N GLY A 345 16.26 28.96 21.74
CA GLY A 345 17.58 29.16 22.35
C GLY A 345 18.33 30.40 21.87
N ASN A 346 17.60 31.49 21.57
CA ASN A 346 18.06 32.85 21.20
C ASN A 346 18.38 33.11 19.71
N ASP A 347 18.50 32.08 18.87
CA ASP A 347 18.51 32.24 17.41
C ASP A 347 17.08 32.06 16.89
N GLY A 348 16.34 33.17 16.70
CA GLY A 348 15.01 33.13 16.09
C GLY A 348 15.02 32.81 14.61
N GLY A 349 13.84 32.45 14.08
CA GLY A 349 13.60 32.35 12.65
C GLY A 349 13.69 33.71 11.94
N LEU A 350 13.78 33.69 10.61
CA LEU A 350 13.94 34.88 9.76
C LEU A 350 12.93 36.00 10.08
N PHE A 351 11.69 35.65 10.40
CA PHE A 351 10.65 36.63 10.69
C PHE A 351 10.78 37.32 12.05
N TYR A 352 11.70 36.87 12.90
CA TYR A 352 12.08 37.52 14.15
C TYR A 352 13.36 38.37 14.03
N GLY A 353 13.88 38.56 12.81
CA GLY A 353 14.94 39.54 12.52
C GLY A 353 16.34 38.97 12.31
N SER A 354 16.53 37.64 12.34
CA SER A 354 17.83 36.99 12.06
C SER A 354 17.69 35.86 11.04
N GLY A 355 18.52 35.87 10.00
CA GLY A 355 18.60 34.79 9.01
C GLY A 355 19.54 33.64 9.39
N VAL A 356 20.19 33.71 10.55
CA VAL A 356 21.23 32.73 10.96
C VAL A 356 20.65 31.33 11.10
N LEU A 357 19.51 31.18 11.78
CA LEU A 357 18.87 29.88 11.95
C LEU A 357 18.46 29.28 10.59
N LEU A 358 17.88 30.09 9.69
CA LEU A 358 17.53 29.62 8.34
C LEU A 358 18.75 29.08 7.59
N GLY A 359 19.89 29.78 7.68
CA GLY A 359 21.14 29.29 7.10
C GLY A 359 21.59 27.96 7.70
N LYS A 360 21.51 27.81 9.04
CA LYS A 360 21.82 26.55 9.74
C LYS A 360 20.91 25.40 9.28
N GLN A 361 19.61 25.66 9.18
CA GLN A 361 18.61 24.69 8.69
C GLN A 361 18.91 24.21 7.26
N ILE A 362 19.17 25.14 6.34
CA ILE A 362 19.44 24.78 4.93
C ILE A 362 20.72 23.94 4.82
N VAL A 363 21.81 24.35 5.46
CA VAL A 363 23.09 23.62 5.39
C VAL A 363 22.97 22.25 6.05
N GLY A 364 22.31 22.17 7.20
CA GLY A 364 22.12 20.90 7.91
C GLY A 364 21.30 19.91 7.11
N GLU A 365 20.19 20.36 6.52
CA GLU A 365 19.35 19.52 5.67
C GLU A 365 20.10 19.02 4.45
N LEU A 366 20.87 19.89 3.77
CA LEU A 366 21.68 19.47 2.63
C LEU A 366 22.70 18.38 3.00
N ALA A 367 23.27 18.43 4.22
CA ALA A 367 24.18 17.38 4.68
C ALA A 367 23.46 16.04 4.91
N VAL A 368 22.28 16.07 5.56
CA VAL A 368 21.42 14.89 5.78
C VAL A 368 21.00 14.27 4.43
N LEU A 369 20.55 15.10 3.49
CA LEU A 369 20.14 14.66 2.16
C LEU A 369 21.30 14.15 1.31
N ALA A 370 22.49 14.74 1.42
CA ALA A 370 23.68 14.27 0.71
C ALA A 370 24.12 12.88 1.20
N TRP A 371 24.13 12.65 2.51
CA TRP A 371 24.42 11.35 3.13
C TRP A 371 23.41 10.29 2.68
N THR A 372 22.13 10.60 2.84
CA THR A 372 21.03 9.70 2.47
C THR A 372 21.06 9.38 0.99
N GLY A 373 21.14 10.41 0.15
CA GLY A 373 21.15 10.27 -1.30
C GLY A 373 22.30 9.41 -1.80
N ALA A 374 23.52 9.61 -1.25
CA ALA A 374 24.68 8.82 -1.63
C ALA A 374 24.50 7.33 -1.27
N LEU A 375 24.23 7.02 0.00
CA LEU A 375 24.13 5.63 0.45
C LEU A 375 22.95 4.90 -0.18
N ILE A 376 21.81 5.56 -0.33
CA ILE A 376 20.61 4.92 -0.87
C ILE A 376 20.70 4.72 -2.37
N THR A 377 21.32 5.64 -3.11
CA THR A 377 21.65 5.40 -4.52
C THR A 377 22.55 4.18 -4.66
N LEU A 378 23.64 4.10 -3.89
CA LEU A 378 24.52 2.93 -3.89
C LEU A 378 23.77 1.64 -3.52
N THR A 379 22.90 1.69 -2.50
CA THR A 379 22.09 0.56 -2.05
C THR A 379 21.17 0.05 -3.17
N TYR A 380 20.40 0.92 -3.82
CA TYR A 380 19.50 0.48 -4.90
C TYR A 380 20.26 0.01 -6.14
N LEU A 381 21.38 0.63 -6.48
CA LEU A 381 22.24 0.15 -7.58
C LEU A 381 22.81 -1.23 -7.27
N ALA A 382 23.26 -1.47 -6.03
CA ALA A 382 23.74 -2.77 -5.58
C ALA A 382 22.61 -3.82 -5.65
N ILE A 383 21.45 -3.54 -5.07
CA ILE A 383 20.28 -4.44 -5.12
C ILE A 383 19.88 -4.76 -6.57
N LYS A 384 19.90 -3.75 -7.45
CA LYS A 384 19.50 -3.91 -8.86
C LYS A 384 20.50 -4.75 -9.65
N TYR A 385 21.80 -4.46 -9.54
CA TYR A 385 22.81 -5.00 -10.47
C TYR A 385 23.68 -6.12 -9.89
N LEU A 386 23.95 -6.12 -8.57
CA LEU A 386 24.88 -7.07 -7.95
C LEU A 386 24.45 -8.54 -8.12
N PRO A 387 23.17 -8.92 -7.94
CA PRO A 387 22.76 -10.32 -8.10
C PRO A 387 23.04 -10.88 -9.50
N ARG A 388 22.99 -10.04 -10.54
CA ARG A 388 23.37 -10.42 -11.91
C ARG A 388 24.89 -10.51 -12.06
N ALA A 389 25.62 -9.55 -11.50
CA ALA A 389 27.08 -9.50 -11.58
C ALA A 389 27.76 -10.71 -10.92
N VAL A 390 27.19 -11.24 -9.83
CA VAL A 390 27.72 -12.41 -9.11
C VAL A 390 27.11 -13.74 -9.56
N GLY A 391 26.31 -13.76 -10.63
CA GLY A 391 25.71 -14.97 -11.19
C GLY A 391 24.53 -15.55 -10.39
N ALA A 392 24.03 -14.86 -9.36
CA ALA A 392 22.86 -15.29 -8.58
C ALA A 392 21.53 -15.13 -9.35
N LEU A 393 21.48 -14.26 -10.36
CA LEU A 393 20.37 -14.13 -11.31
C LEU A 393 20.85 -14.28 -12.75
N LYS A 394 20.22 -15.18 -13.51
CA LYS A 394 20.49 -15.37 -14.96
C LYS A 394 19.93 -14.22 -15.80
N GLU A 395 18.72 -13.77 -15.48
CA GLU A 395 17.98 -12.76 -16.24
C GLU A 395 17.29 -11.74 -15.32
N GLY A 396 16.94 -10.58 -15.89
CA GLY A 396 16.34 -9.46 -15.17
C GLY A 396 17.32 -8.72 -14.25
N ASN A 397 16.77 -8.03 -13.25
CA ASN A 397 17.53 -7.33 -12.21
C ASN A 397 16.99 -7.71 -10.82
N GLY A 398 17.78 -7.43 -9.78
CA GLY A 398 17.44 -7.82 -8.41
C GLY A 398 16.39 -6.94 -7.73
N LEU A 399 16.01 -5.80 -8.32
CA LEU A 399 15.13 -4.82 -7.68
C LEU A 399 13.65 -4.97 -8.11
N ARG A 400 13.40 -5.18 -9.41
CA ARG A 400 12.06 -5.26 -10.01
C ARG A 400 11.61 -6.70 -10.24
N CYS A 401 10.34 -6.99 -10.00
CA CYS A 401 9.73 -8.26 -10.41
C CYS A 401 9.60 -8.36 -11.95
N SER A 402 9.27 -9.54 -12.47
CA SER A 402 8.97 -9.71 -13.90
C SER A 402 7.65 -9.04 -14.27
N ALA A 403 7.48 -8.71 -15.56
CA ALA A 403 6.22 -8.14 -16.05
C ALA A 403 5.02 -9.06 -15.79
N GLU A 404 5.22 -10.38 -15.91
CA GLU A 404 4.21 -11.38 -15.59
C GLU A 404 3.78 -11.31 -14.11
N HIS A 405 4.74 -11.28 -13.18
CA HIS A 405 4.46 -11.18 -11.75
C HIS A 405 3.76 -9.86 -11.40
N GLU A 406 4.17 -8.75 -12.02
CA GLU A 406 3.53 -7.45 -11.84
C GLU A 406 2.09 -7.42 -12.37
N ILE A 407 1.81 -8.10 -13.49
CA ILE A 407 0.47 -8.21 -14.07
C ILE A 407 -0.40 -9.16 -13.25
N ALA A 408 0.12 -10.30 -12.79
CA ALA A 408 -0.60 -11.23 -11.92
C ALA A 408 -0.91 -10.64 -10.53
N GLY A 409 0.04 -9.91 -9.96
CA GLY A 409 -0.01 -9.39 -8.58
C GLY A 409 0.99 -10.11 -7.68
N LEU A 410 1.68 -9.33 -6.83
CA LEU A 410 2.75 -9.84 -5.99
C LEU A 410 2.26 -10.73 -4.85
N ASP A 411 0.98 -10.67 -4.50
CA ASP A 411 0.39 -11.57 -3.51
C ASP A 411 0.50 -13.03 -3.99
N ILE A 412 0.12 -13.29 -5.24
CA ILE A 412 0.20 -14.64 -5.83
C ILE A 412 1.66 -15.00 -6.11
N SER A 413 2.41 -14.10 -6.75
CA SER A 413 3.72 -14.45 -7.30
C SER A 413 4.86 -14.49 -6.28
N GLU A 414 4.74 -13.79 -5.14
CA GLU A 414 5.79 -13.74 -4.11
C GLU A 414 5.36 -14.34 -2.78
N HIS A 415 4.06 -14.32 -2.46
CA HIS A 415 3.54 -14.80 -1.18
C HIS A 415 2.69 -16.07 -1.29
N GLY A 416 2.46 -16.57 -2.50
CA GLY A 416 1.58 -17.73 -2.73
C GLY A 416 0.14 -17.48 -2.27
N LEU A 417 -0.25 -16.21 -2.13
CA LEU A 417 -1.53 -15.78 -1.60
C LEU A 417 -2.47 -15.48 -2.76
N ALA A 418 -3.50 -16.31 -2.94
CA ALA A 418 -4.50 -16.12 -4.00
C ALA A 418 -5.16 -14.73 -3.96
N THR A 419 -5.44 -14.26 -2.74
CA THR A 419 -5.93 -12.91 -2.45
C THR A 419 -5.76 -12.64 -0.96
N ALA A 420 -5.50 -11.39 -0.58
CA ALA A 420 -5.61 -10.94 0.82
C ALA A 420 -7.07 -10.85 1.31
N TYR A 421 -8.04 -11.13 0.43
CA TYR A 421 -9.47 -11.02 0.64
C TYR A 421 -10.19 -12.33 0.33
N ALA A 422 -9.79 -13.42 1.00
CA ALA A 422 -10.25 -14.79 0.70
C ALA A 422 -11.77 -14.91 0.52
N ASP A 423 -12.56 -14.11 1.25
CA ASP A 423 -14.04 -14.14 1.21
C ASP A 423 -14.70 -12.96 0.45
N PHE A 424 -13.94 -12.04 -0.14
CA PHE A 424 -14.50 -10.91 -0.95
C PHE A 424 -14.47 -11.14 -2.45
N LEU A 425 -13.77 -12.18 -2.92
CA LEU A 425 -14.03 -12.69 -4.26
C LEU A 425 -15.43 -13.33 -4.25
N PRO A 426 -16.23 -13.23 -5.32
CA PRO A 426 -17.25 -14.25 -5.55
C PRO A 426 -16.45 -15.55 -5.58
N SER A 427 -16.56 -16.35 -4.51
CA SER A 427 -15.83 -17.59 -4.36
C SER A 427 -15.97 -18.34 -5.68
N ALA A 428 -14.85 -18.60 -6.36
CA ALA A 428 -14.84 -19.67 -7.36
C ALA A 428 -15.29 -20.88 -6.56
N PRO A 429 -16.50 -21.42 -6.79
CA PRO A 429 -17.02 -22.34 -5.81
C PRO A 429 -16.12 -23.56 -5.81
N SER A 430 -15.70 -23.99 -4.62
CA SER A 430 -15.00 -25.25 -4.47
C SER A 430 -16.01 -26.35 -4.77
N TYR A 431 -16.07 -26.77 -6.03
CA TYR A 431 -16.96 -27.83 -6.47
C TYR A 431 -16.31 -29.18 -6.14
N GLY A 432 -16.42 -29.58 -4.87
CA GLY A 432 -16.12 -30.95 -4.47
C GLY A 432 -16.91 -31.95 -5.33
N THR A 433 -16.37 -33.16 -5.51
CA THR A 433 -17.15 -34.26 -6.08
C THR A 433 -18.31 -34.58 -5.14
N THR A 434 -19.54 -34.43 -5.62
CA THR A 434 -20.70 -34.98 -4.92
C THR A 434 -20.76 -36.48 -5.23
N GLY A 435 -20.87 -37.34 -4.23
CA GLY A 435 -21.12 -38.78 -4.44
C GLY A 435 -22.51 -39.11 -4.99
N GLU A 436 -23.26 -38.12 -5.49
CA GLU A 436 -24.60 -38.26 -6.06
C GLU A 436 -24.46 -38.65 -7.55
N HIS A 437 -24.60 -39.95 -7.83
CA HIS A 437 -24.55 -40.51 -9.18
C HIS A 437 -25.95 -40.50 -9.83
N VAL A 438 -26.08 -39.90 -11.01
CA VAL A 438 -27.32 -39.88 -11.79
C VAL A 438 -27.37 -41.11 -12.68
N ASP A 439 -28.35 -42.01 -12.50
CA ASP A 439 -28.48 -43.17 -13.40
C ASP A 439 -28.90 -42.73 -14.80
N LEU A 440 -28.01 -42.90 -15.79
CA LEU A 440 -28.27 -42.56 -17.19
C LEU A 440 -28.78 -43.72 -18.04
N LYS A 441 -28.97 -44.92 -17.47
CA LYS A 441 -29.46 -46.08 -18.23
C LYS A 441 -30.83 -45.79 -18.86
N GLY A 442 -30.91 -45.99 -20.18
CA GLY A 442 -32.15 -45.84 -20.94
C GLY A 442 -32.60 -44.40 -21.18
N ILE A 443 -31.75 -43.38 -20.95
CA ILE A 443 -32.08 -42.00 -21.30
C ILE A 443 -32.18 -41.85 -22.82
N THR A 444 -33.25 -41.20 -23.28
CA THR A 444 -33.48 -40.96 -24.71
C THR A 444 -33.32 -39.47 -25.03
N PRO A 445 -32.72 -39.12 -26.18
CA PRO A 445 -32.60 -37.73 -26.59
C PRO A 445 -33.97 -37.04 -26.69
N VAL A 446 -34.09 -35.83 -26.14
CA VAL A 446 -35.31 -35.02 -26.28
C VAL A 446 -35.28 -34.19 -27.56
N PRO A 447 -36.43 -33.97 -28.24
CA PRO A 447 -36.49 -33.08 -29.40
C PRO A 447 -36.09 -31.65 -29.02
N VAL A 448 -35.07 -31.12 -29.68
CA VAL A 448 -34.60 -29.74 -29.52
C VAL A 448 -35.14 -28.90 -30.68
N GLY A 449 -36.02 -27.94 -30.39
CA GLY A 449 -36.65 -27.09 -31.42
C GLY A 449 -35.69 -26.05 -32.01
N GLY A 450 -35.76 -25.82 -33.32
CA GLY A 450 -35.18 -24.64 -33.98
C GLY A 450 -33.72 -24.72 -34.44
N VAL A 451 -33.06 -25.88 -34.34
CA VAL A 451 -31.63 -26.06 -34.70
C VAL A 451 -31.45 -26.89 -36.00
N SER A 452 -32.52 -27.05 -36.79
CA SER A 452 -32.47 -27.86 -38.02
C SER A 452 -31.58 -27.19 -39.08
N GLY A 453 -30.37 -27.73 -39.27
CA GLY A 453 -29.42 -27.29 -40.31
C GLY A 453 -28.14 -26.64 -39.80
N GLU A 454 -27.96 -26.45 -38.49
CA GLU A 454 -26.72 -25.90 -37.92
C GLU A 454 -25.67 -26.98 -37.60
N LYS A 455 -24.38 -26.65 -37.77
CA LYS A 455 -23.26 -27.60 -37.59
C LYS A 455 -22.90 -27.86 -36.13
N TYR A 456 -23.18 -26.92 -35.24
CA TYR A 456 -22.84 -26.98 -33.82
C TYR A 456 -24.01 -26.47 -32.99
N THR A 457 -24.18 -27.01 -31.79
CA THR A 457 -25.25 -26.58 -30.87
C THR A 457 -24.66 -26.13 -29.56
N LYS A 458 -25.01 -24.91 -29.13
CA LYS A 458 -24.72 -24.38 -27.79
C LYS A 458 -25.90 -24.63 -26.87
N ILE A 459 -25.64 -25.32 -25.76
CA ILE A 459 -26.56 -25.52 -24.64
C ILE A 459 -26.08 -24.64 -23.49
N THR A 460 -26.90 -23.68 -23.09
CA THR A 460 -26.67 -22.84 -21.91
C THR A 460 -27.59 -23.30 -20.78
N VAL A 461 -26.99 -23.77 -19.70
CA VAL A 461 -27.69 -24.26 -18.51
C VAL A 461 -27.52 -23.26 -17.38
N ILE A 462 -28.62 -22.71 -16.87
CA ILE A 462 -28.61 -21.87 -15.67
C ILE A 462 -29.20 -22.68 -14.52
N CYS A 463 -28.41 -23.02 -13.51
CA CYS A 463 -28.84 -23.82 -12.36
C CYS A 463 -28.33 -23.26 -11.03
N ASN A 464 -28.76 -23.86 -9.92
CA ASN A 464 -28.24 -23.53 -8.59
C ASN A 464 -26.78 -23.97 -8.46
N GLN A 465 -25.98 -23.21 -7.68
CA GLN A 465 -24.55 -23.48 -7.48
C GLN A 465 -24.30 -24.91 -6.98
N ASP A 466 -25.13 -25.40 -6.07
CA ASP A 466 -24.98 -26.72 -5.44
C ASP A 466 -25.19 -27.90 -6.40
N ARG A 467 -25.84 -27.68 -7.55
CA ARG A 467 -26.07 -28.74 -8.55
C ARG A 467 -24.98 -28.82 -9.62
N LEU A 468 -24.01 -27.90 -9.64
CA LEU A 468 -22.96 -27.94 -10.65
C LEU A 468 -22.12 -29.23 -10.62
N PRO A 469 -21.70 -29.77 -9.45
CA PRO A 469 -20.91 -31.00 -9.44
C PRO A 469 -21.65 -32.18 -10.10
N VAL A 470 -22.93 -32.36 -9.74
CA VAL A 470 -23.81 -33.37 -10.34
C VAL A 470 -23.95 -33.17 -11.85
N LEU A 471 -24.16 -31.93 -12.29
CA LEU A 471 -24.26 -31.60 -13.71
C LEU A 471 -22.94 -31.91 -14.44
N ARG A 472 -21.79 -31.49 -13.90
CA ARG A 472 -20.46 -31.72 -14.48
C ARG A 472 -20.21 -33.21 -14.69
N ASP A 473 -20.44 -34.01 -13.66
CA ASP A 473 -20.16 -35.44 -13.68
C ASP A 473 -21.10 -36.15 -14.67
N THR A 474 -22.39 -35.76 -14.68
CA THR A 474 -23.38 -36.25 -15.66
C THR A 474 -22.99 -35.91 -17.12
N MET A 475 -22.49 -34.69 -17.36
CA MET A 475 -22.04 -34.28 -18.69
C MET A 475 -20.81 -35.09 -19.15
N ALA A 476 -19.87 -35.35 -18.23
CA ALA A 476 -18.70 -36.16 -18.53
C ALA A 476 -19.06 -37.61 -18.92
N GLU A 477 -20.04 -38.22 -18.26
CA GLU A 477 -20.51 -39.59 -18.55
C GLU A 477 -21.11 -39.75 -19.96
N ILE A 478 -21.70 -38.70 -20.52
CA ILE A 478 -22.24 -38.70 -21.89
C ILE A 478 -21.23 -38.20 -22.95
N GLY A 479 -19.96 -38.03 -22.56
CA GLY A 479 -18.87 -37.65 -23.47
C GLY A 479 -18.70 -36.15 -23.71
N VAL A 480 -19.33 -35.28 -22.91
CA VAL A 480 -19.09 -33.84 -22.95
C VAL A 480 -17.86 -33.50 -22.11
N GLN A 481 -16.75 -33.21 -22.80
CA GLN A 481 -15.45 -32.97 -22.16
C GLN A 481 -15.15 -31.49 -21.86
N GLY A 482 -15.90 -30.56 -22.45
CA GLY A 482 -15.67 -29.12 -22.32
C GLY A 482 -16.91 -28.37 -21.90
N MET A 483 -16.79 -27.53 -20.88
CA MET A 483 -17.83 -26.60 -20.45
C MET A 483 -17.21 -25.31 -19.91
N THR A 484 -17.89 -24.19 -20.10
CA THR A 484 -17.52 -22.89 -19.51
C THR A 484 -18.51 -22.54 -18.42
N VAL A 485 -18.03 -22.27 -17.20
CA VAL A 485 -18.89 -21.95 -16.06
C VAL A 485 -18.71 -20.49 -15.68
N THR A 486 -19.81 -19.75 -15.62
CA THR A 486 -19.85 -18.33 -15.22
C THR A 486 -20.77 -18.18 -14.01
N PRO A 487 -20.32 -17.58 -12.90
CA PRO A 487 -21.23 -17.21 -11.81
C PRO A 487 -22.16 -16.08 -12.29
N VAL A 488 -23.46 -16.26 -12.10
CA VAL A 488 -24.49 -15.29 -12.52
C VAL A 488 -25.48 -15.01 -11.41
N MET A 489 -26.15 -13.87 -11.47
CA MET A 489 -27.23 -13.50 -10.55
C MET A 489 -28.54 -13.49 -11.33
N GLY A 490 -29.58 -14.18 -10.85
CA GLY A 490 -30.85 -14.30 -11.57
C GLY A 490 -32.06 -14.44 -10.65
N CYS A 491 -33.21 -13.93 -11.10
CA CYS A 491 -34.50 -14.18 -10.47
C CYS A 491 -35.51 -14.69 -11.53
N GLY A 492 -36.28 -15.73 -11.21
CA GLY A 492 -37.38 -16.19 -12.07
C GLY A 492 -38.63 -15.31 -11.96
N VAL A 493 -39.77 -15.81 -12.44
CA VAL A 493 -41.11 -15.16 -12.33
C VAL A 493 -41.53 -14.88 -10.87
N GLN A 494 -40.78 -15.41 -9.91
CA GLN A 494 -41.10 -15.41 -8.49
C GLN A 494 -40.77 -14.12 -7.73
N LYS A 495 -40.32 -13.02 -8.35
CA LYS A 495 -39.96 -11.75 -7.67
C LYS A 495 -39.27 -12.03 -6.32
N GLY A 496 -37.99 -12.39 -6.38
CA GLY A 496 -37.18 -12.90 -5.25
C GLY A 496 -37.52 -12.33 -3.87
N HIS A 497 -37.40 -13.17 -2.83
CA HIS A 497 -37.81 -12.91 -1.44
C HIS A 497 -37.78 -11.41 -1.08
N THR A 498 -38.96 -10.83 -0.78
CA THR A 498 -39.06 -9.49 -0.22
C THR A 498 -38.40 -9.47 1.16
N ALA A 499 -37.15 -9.00 1.22
CA ALA A 499 -36.52 -8.65 2.48
C ALA A 499 -37.04 -7.28 2.94
N GLN A 500 -37.55 -7.22 4.18
CA GLN A 500 -37.87 -5.95 4.83
C GLN A 500 -36.61 -5.39 5.48
N TYR A 501 -36.17 -4.21 5.03
CA TYR A 501 -35.20 -3.41 5.76
C TYR A 501 -35.89 -2.13 6.22
N ARG A 502 -36.04 -1.97 7.55
CA ARG A 502 -36.61 -0.77 8.19
C ARG A 502 -37.99 -0.35 7.63
N GLY A 503 -38.89 -1.32 7.42
CA GLY A 503 -40.28 -1.05 7.04
C GLY A 503 -40.51 -0.70 5.56
N VAL A 504 -39.47 -0.62 4.73
CA VAL A 504 -39.59 -0.42 3.28
C VAL A 504 -39.40 -1.76 2.57
N LYS A 505 -40.35 -2.14 1.69
CA LYS A 505 -40.21 -3.31 0.81
C LYS A 505 -39.12 -3.01 -0.21
N SER A 506 -37.94 -3.62 -0.06
CA SER A 506 -36.86 -3.51 -1.05
C SER A 506 -37.18 -4.35 -2.30
N ALA A 507 -36.68 -3.90 -3.44
CA ALA A 507 -36.92 -4.49 -4.75
C ALA A 507 -36.27 -5.89 -4.91
N VAL A 508 -36.76 -6.62 -5.91
CA VAL A 508 -36.43 -8.01 -6.28
C VAL A 508 -34.95 -8.33 -6.12
N ASN A 509 -34.61 -9.21 -5.17
CA ASN A 509 -33.26 -9.74 -5.03
C ASN A 509 -32.98 -10.78 -6.12
N LEU A 510 -31.92 -10.56 -6.91
CA LEU A 510 -31.33 -11.59 -7.75
C LEU A 510 -30.63 -12.61 -6.86
N MET A 511 -30.80 -13.90 -7.12
CA MET A 511 -30.16 -14.99 -6.36
C MET A 511 -28.89 -15.47 -7.08
N PRO A 512 -27.84 -15.88 -6.33
CA PRO A 512 -26.68 -16.52 -6.91
C PRO A 512 -27.05 -17.81 -7.67
N LYS A 513 -26.55 -17.93 -8.89
CA LYS A 513 -26.71 -19.08 -9.78
C LYS A 513 -25.41 -19.31 -10.55
N VAL A 514 -25.36 -20.39 -11.32
CA VAL A 514 -24.29 -20.65 -12.29
C VAL A 514 -24.89 -20.75 -13.68
N GLN A 515 -24.19 -20.20 -14.66
CA GLN A 515 -24.42 -20.41 -16.08
C GLN A 515 -23.33 -21.33 -16.61
N VAL A 516 -23.72 -22.45 -17.21
CA VAL A 516 -22.83 -23.43 -17.83
C VAL A 516 -23.10 -23.43 -19.33
N ASP A 517 -22.10 -23.03 -20.09
CA ASP A 517 -22.15 -23.03 -21.55
C ASP A 517 -21.41 -24.27 -22.09
N ILE A 518 -22.14 -25.09 -22.83
CA ILE A 518 -21.66 -26.33 -23.47
C ILE A 518 -21.86 -26.19 -24.97
N VAL A 519 -20.84 -26.48 -25.78
CA VAL A 519 -20.94 -26.49 -27.24
C VAL A 519 -20.62 -27.89 -27.72
N VAL A 520 -21.57 -28.54 -28.42
CA VAL A 520 -21.43 -29.91 -28.93
C VAL A 520 -21.49 -29.96 -30.45
N SER A 521 -20.75 -30.91 -31.01
CA SER A 521 -20.68 -31.21 -32.45
C SER A 521 -20.99 -32.69 -32.75
N VAL A 522 -20.50 -33.61 -31.90
CA VAL A 522 -20.66 -35.06 -32.06
C VAL A 522 -21.73 -35.64 -31.12
N VAL A 523 -21.78 -35.14 -29.88
CA VAL A 523 -22.78 -35.57 -28.89
C VAL A 523 -24.13 -34.99 -29.28
N ASP A 524 -25.16 -35.84 -29.31
CA ASP A 524 -26.52 -35.45 -29.62
C ASP A 524 -27.00 -34.34 -28.65
N PRO A 525 -27.40 -33.14 -29.14
CA PRO A 525 -27.84 -32.05 -28.27
C PRO A 525 -29.06 -32.41 -27.41
N GLY A 526 -29.97 -33.23 -27.94
CA GLY A 526 -31.12 -33.76 -27.20
C GLY A 526 -30.72 -34.70 -26.07
N LEU A 527 -29.63 -35.46 -26.22
CA LEU A 527 -29.05 -36.25 -25.13
C LEU A 527 -28.48 -35.35 -24.03
N VAL A 528 -27.76 -34.29 -24.40
CA VAL A 528 -27.22 -33.30 -23.45
C VAL A 528 -28.35 -32.63 -22.65
N VAL A 529 -29.42 -32.20 -23.32
CA VAL A 529 -30.57 -31.59 -22.66
C VAL A 529 -31.28 -32.57 -21.73
N ALA A 530 -31.51 -33.81 -22.18
CA ALA A 530 -32.16 -34.84 -21.37
C ALA A 530 -31.35 -35.16 -20.10
N ALA A 531 -30.03 -35.34 -20.25
CA ALA A 531 -29.13 -35.63 -19.15
C ALA A 531 -29.02 -34.46 -18.17
N ALA A 532 -28.90 -33.22 -18.66
CA ALA A 532 -28.89 -32.02 -17.83
C ALA A 532 -30.22 -31.83 -17.08
N GLN A 533 -31.35 -32.08 -17.73
CA GLN A 533 -32.66 -32.04 -17.08
C GLN A 533 -32.74 -33.07 -15.95
N LYS A 534 -32.30 -34.31 -16.19
CA LYS A 534 -32.29 -35.36 -15.17
C LYS A 534 -31.37 -35.05 -14.00
N ALA A 535 -30.20 -34.47 -14.27
CA ALA A 535 -29.24 -34.05 -13.26
C ALA A 535 -29.69 -32.87 -12.40
N LEU A 536 -30.55 -31.99 -12.94
CA LEU A 536 -30.96 -30.76 -12.25
C LEU A 536 -32.34 -30.80 -11.62
N ASN A 537 -33.20 -31.71 -12.07
CA ASN A 537 -34.58 -31.79 -11.61
C ASN A 537 -34.68 -32.40 -10.20
N THR A 538 -34.86 -31.53 -9.21
CA THR A 538 -35.16 -31.91 -7.82
C THR A 538 -36.67 -31.85 -7.53
N GLY A 539 -37.47 -31.38 -8.50
CA GLY A 539 -38.89 -31.11 -8.34
C GLY A 539 -39.20 -29.81 -7.61
N ASN A 540 -38.17 -29.08 -7.17
CA ASN A 540 -38.31 -27.81 -6.46
C ASN A 540 -38.32 -26.64 -7.43
N VAL A 541 -38.99 -25.57 -7.02
CA VAL A 541 -38.97 -24.35 -7.82
C VAL A 541 -37.58 -23.71 -7.74
N GLY A 542 -36.96 -23.47 -8.91
CA GLY A 542 -35.65 -22.83 -9.01
C GLY A 542 -34.54 -23.70 -9.59
N ASP A 543 -34.82 -24.97 -9.89
CA ASP A 543 -33.87 -25.97 -10.42
C ASP A 543 -33.05 -25.49 -11.62
N GLY A 544 -33.64 -24.66 -12.50
CA GLY A 544 -32.89 -23.98 -13.54
C GLY A 544 -33.67 -23.71 -14.82
N LYS A 545 -32.93 -23.31 -15.85
CA LYS A 545 -33.39 -23.22 -17.24
C LYS A 545 -32.31 -23.72 -18.17
N ILE A 546 -32.72 -24.39 -19.24
CA ILE A 546 -31.83 -24.82 -20.32
C ILE A 546 -32.24 -24.04 -21.57
N PHE A 547 -31.28 -23.36 -22.19
CA PHE A 547 -31.44 -22.66 -23.44
C PHE A 547 -30.63 -23.40 -24.49
N VAL A 548 -31.18 -23.49 -25.70
CA VAL A 548 -30.48 -24.10 -26.82
C VAL A 548 -30.44 -23.11 -27.97
N SER A 549 -29.25 -22.93 -28.53
CA SER A 549 -28.97 -22.01 -29.62
C SER A 549 -27.99 -22.65 -30.59
N GLY A 550 -28.11 -22.30 -31.86
CA GLY A 550 -27.17 -22.70 -32.89
C GLY A 550 -25.84 -21.94 -32.83
N VAL A 551 -24.78 -22.57 -33.33
CA VAL A 551 -23.46 -21.96 -33.50
C VAL A 551 -22.98 -22.22 -34.93
N GLU A 552 -22.62 -21.15 -35.64
CA GLU A 552 -22.21 -21.21 -37.05
C GLU A 552 -20.80 -21.81 -37.24
N ASP A 553 -19.85 -21.43 -36.39
CA ASP A 553 -18.46 -21.89 -36.48
C ASP A 553 -17.74 -21.87 -35.12
N VAL A 554 -16.71 -22.69 -34.98
CA VAL A 554 -15.85 -22.79 -33.80
C VAL A 554 -14.40 -22.78 -34.25
N MET A 555 -13.52 -22.03 -33.58
CA MET A 555 -12.10 -21.94 -33.91
C MET A 555 -11.22 -22.13 -32.67
N ARG A 556 -10.24 -23.03 -32.75
CA ARG A 556 -9.22 -23.22 -31.71
C ARG A 556 -8.17 -22.12 -31.83
N VAL A 557 -8.05 -21.26 -30.82
CA VAL A 557 -7.18 -20.08 -30.84
C VAL A 557 -5.71 -20.43 -31.14
N ARG A 558 -5.19 -21.50 -30.56
CA ARG A 558 -3.77 -21.89 -30.68
C ARG A 558 -3.39 -22.35 -32.09
N THR A 559 -4.26 -23.10 -32.75
CA THR A 559 -3.95 -23.82 -34.00
C THR A 559 -4.64 -23.22 -35.22
N GLY A 560 -5.68 -22.38 -35.02
CA GLY A 560 -6.54 -21.89 -36.09
C GLY A 560 -7.47 -22.95 -36.66
N GLU A 561 -7.45 -24.18 -36.14
CA GLU A 561 -8.36 -25.25 -36.55
C GLU A 561 -9.80 -24.82 -36.35
N ARG A 562 -10.67 -25.17 -37.30
CA ARG A 562 -12.09 -24.83 -37.28
C ARG A 562 -12.96 -26.07 -37.20
N GLY A 563 -14.17 -25.87 -36.70
CA GLY A 563 -15.20 -26.88 -36.64
C GLY A 563 -14.91 -28.03 -35.68
N VAL A 564 -15.18 -29.28 -36.09
CA VAL A 564 -15.04 -30.46 -35.21
C VAL A 564 -13.62 -30.59 -34.64
N ALA A 565 -12.58 -30.32 -35.45
CA ALA A 565 -11.18 -30.34 -34.99
C ALA A 565 -10.88 -29.29 -33.91
N ALA A 566 -11.64 -28.20 -33.88
CA ALA A 566 -11.51 -27.18 -32.84
C ALA A 566 -12.08 -27.64 -31.47
N LEU A 567 -12.98 -28.61 -31.48
CA LEU A 567 -13.66 -29.17 -30.31
C LEU A 567 -13.06 -30.52 -29.86
N ASP A 568 -12.36 -31.20 -30.75
CA ASP A 568 -11.67 -32.46 -30.46
C ASP A 568 -10.40 -32.21 -29.64
N ASN A 569 -10.40 -32.66 -28.39
CA ASN A 569 -9.27 -32.49 -27.47
C ASN A 569 -8.26 -33.64 -27.53
N GLU A 570 -8.44 -34.62 -28.44
CA GLU A 570 -7.38 -35.60 -28.70
C GLU A 570 -6.20 -34.88 -29.37
N ALA A 571 -5.11 -34.77 -28.62
CA ALA A 571 -3.84 -34.28 -29.14
C ALA A 571 -3.38 -35.21 -30.28
N LYS A 572 -3.62 -34.80 -31.53
CA LYS A 572 -2.83 -35.29 -32.66
C LYS A 572 -1.50 -34.53 -32.66
N GLY A 573 -0.55 -35.01 -31.86
CA GLY A 573 0.82 -34.50 -31.80
C GLY A 573 1.38 -34.41 -30.39
#